data_AF-A0A433PDW4-F1
#
_entry.id   AF-A0A433PDW4-F1
#
_cell.length_a   1.000
_cell.length_b   1.000
_cell.length_c   1.000
_cell.angle_alpha   90.00
_cell.angle_beta   90.00
_cell.angle_gamma   90.00
#
_symmetry.space_group_name_H-M   'P 1'
#
loop_
_entity.id
_entity.type
_entity.pdbx_description
1 polymer ?
#
loop_
_entity_poly.entity_id
_entity_poly.type
_entity_poly.pdbx_seq_one_letter_code
_entity_poly.pdbx_strand_id
1 'polypeptide(L)'
;MAFRYLVGRGKDRILVDTGNGNAEYIQAFQSILSTRDLTLSKILVTHLHPAHAGGLDPLSRVTWVSSPTIMKHGHSPRGFPNLTSIKYTSLTDGIIIQTSDGDTTLKVLHTPGHTRDSIVFRLSEEDAIITGDTLVPHDGAASVVLEDPVAYLASLRRLDALFPKLAYPGHGDVVVPATDLIKRSIEEQMQLPERIIEALCSGGGIMDARDMVRRLIADAPEEARRNFTGTVLQHLLELEKRGKVRKRSVPKRVPSAAYEERDPDRIKGPGGLTLAQVSKLVKESRAKDDKVYGLKPVEKSQEKGKDFSGAESGKSGKLERSEVVQLHPAHRELEPLVEVVWSVV
;
A
#
# COMPACT_ATOMS: atom_id res chain seq x y z
N MET A 1 9.50 -2.11 11.17
CA MET A 1 9.05 -2.07 12.59
C MET A 1 8.71 -0.64 12.88
N ALA A 2 7.51 -0.35 13.39
CA ALA A 2 7.10 1.04 13.63
C ALA A 2 7.69 1.61 14.93
N PHE A 3 8.16 2.84 14.85
CA PHE A 3 8.57 3.64 16.00
C PHE A 3 7.37 4.15 16.79
N ARG A 4 7.63 4.40 18.06
CA ARG A 4 6.73 5.01 19.03
C ARG A 4 7.54 6.05 19.77
N TYR A 5 6.95 7.20 20.02
CA TYR A 5 7.67 8.33 20.63
C TYR A 5 7.09 8.65 21.99
N LEU A 6 7.93 8.62 23.02
CA LEU A 6 7.58 9.09 24.35
C LEU A 6 8.06 10.54 24.50
N VAL A 7 7.13 11.48 24.40
CA VAL A 7 7.37 12.92 24.25
C VAL A 7 7.15 13.65 25.58
N GLY A 8 8.06 14.58 25.91
CA GLY A 8 7.99 15.43 27.09
C GLY A 8 9.35 15.59 27.78
N ARG A 9 9.49 16.64 28.60
CA ARG A 9 10.68 16.87 29.44
C ARG A 9 10.52 16.52 30.92
N GLY A 10 9.37 16.82 31.54
CA GLY A 10 9.10 16.59 32.97
C GLY A 10 8.75 15.15 33.38
N LYS A 11 7.89 14.97 34.40
CA LYS A 11 7.39 13.65 34.83
C LYS A 11 6.29 13.12 33.91
N ASP A 12 5.44 14.03 33.44
CA ASP A 12 4.37 13.71 32.51
C ASP A 12 4.90 13.49 31.09
N ARG A 13 4.34 12.50 30.41
CA ARG A 13 4.71 12.10 29.05
C ARG A 13 3.49 11.88 28.18
N ILE A 14 3.69 12.09 26.89
CA ILE A 14 2.73 11.79 25.82
C ILE A 14 3.33 10.66 24.99
N LEU A 15 2.57 9.60 24.77
CA LEU A 15 2.95 8.54 23.83
C LEU A 15 2.36 8.85 22.45
N VAL A 16 3.18 8.83 21.41
CA VAL A 16 2.74 8.87 20.01
C VAL A 16 2.92 7.50 19.38
N ASP A 17 1.83 6.96 18.85
CA ASP A 17 1.64 5.59 18.35
C ASP A 17 1.86 4.49 19.40
N THR A 18 1.37 3.29 19.10
CA THR A 18 1.27 2.19 20.07
C THR A 18 1.89 0.87 19.60
N GLY A 19 2.37 0.81 18.35
CA GLY A 19 2.91 -0.42 17.79
C GLY A 19 1.82 -1.44 17.48
N ASN A 20 2.24 -2.70 17.29
CA ASN A 20 1.35 -3.84 17.05
C ASN A 20 0.68 -4.43 18.31
N GLY A 21 0.96 -3.90 19.50
CA GLY A 21 0.40 -4.43 20.76
C GLY A 21 1.06 -5.69 21.31
N ASN A 22 2.33 -5.92 20.97
CA ASN A 22 3.13 -7.01 21.52
C ASN A 22 3.25 -6.88 23.06
N ALA A 23 3.04 -8.00 23.78
CA ALA A 23 3.00 -8.02 25.24
C ALA A 23 4.37 -7.70 25.87
N GLU A 24 5.45 -8.22 25.30
CA GLU A 24 6.82 -7.94 25.77
C GLU A 24 7.14 -6.44 25.69
N TYR A 25 6.70 -5.77 24.62
CA TYR A 25 6.85 -4.32 24.50
C TYR A 25 6.07 -3.57 25.59
N ILE A 26 4.82 -3.95 25.85
CA ILE A 26 4.00 -3.25 26.85
C ILE A 26 4.62 -3.39 28.24
N GLN A 27 5.12 -4.58 28.59
CA GLN A 27 5.84 -4.81 29.84
C GLN A 27 7.12 -3.95 29.92
N ALA A 28 7.92 -3.93 28.85
CA ALA A 28 9.12 -3.10 28.79
C ALA A 28 8.80 -1.61 28.91
N PHE A 29 7.73 -1.15 28.27
CA PHE A 29 7.27 0.23 28.34
C PHE A 29 6.81 0.63 29.75
N GLN A 30 6.01 -0.22 30.42
CA GLN A 30 5.63 -0.01 31.82
C GLN A 30 6.85 0.03 32.76
N SER A 31 7.83 -0.85 32.52
CA SER A 31 9.09 -0.86 33.28
C SER A 31 9.87 0.44 33.10
N ILE A 32 9.96 0.97 31.88
CA ILE A 32 10.60 2.27 31.60
C ILE A 32 9.91 3.40 32.34
N LEU A 33 8.58 3.44 32.34
CA LEU A 33 7.83 4.48 33.04
C LEU A 33 8.06 4.41 34.56
N SER A 34 7.99 3.20 35.14
CA SER A 34 8.18 3.00 36.59
C SER A 34 9.61 3.33 37.03
N THR A 35 10.63 2.78 36.34
CA THR A 35 12.04 2.97 36.70
C THR A 35 12.53 4.40 36.57
N ARG A 36 11.89 5.20 35.70
CA ARG A 36 12.21 6.62 35.50
C ARG A 36 11.26 7.57 36.23
N ASP A 37 10.36 7.05 37.07
CA ASP A 37 9.31 7.80 37.75
C ASP A 37 8.51 8.71 36.81
N LEU A 38 8.12 8.19 35.65
CA LEU A 38 7.35 8.89 34.61
C LEU A 38 5.87 8.48 34.67
N THR A 39 5.00 9.43 34.32
CA THR A 39 3.56 9.20 34.13
C THR A 39 3.18 9.39 32.67
N LEU A 40 2.08 8.77 32.25
CA LEU A 40 1.55 8.88 30.90
C LEU A 40 0.18 9.57 30.95
N SER A 41 0.07 10.80 30.44
CA SER A 41 -1.22 11.51 30.42
C SER A 41 -2.01 11.30 29.14
N LYS A 42 -1.34 11.05 28.01
CA LYS A 42 -1.99 10.99 26.69
C LYS A 42 -1.36 9.93 25.79
N ILE A 43 -2.20 9.30 24.99
CA ILE A 43 -1.81 8.42 23.89
C ILE A 43 -2.39 9.02 22.61
N LEU A 44 -1.51 9.45 21.71
CA LEU A 44 -1.86 10.03 20.43
C LEU A 44 -1.57 9.02 19.34
N VAL A 45 -2.43 8.94 18.32
CA VAL A 45 -2.24 8.00 17.21
C VAL A 45 -2.24 8.75 15.89
N THR A 46 -1.23 8.50 15.06
CA THR A 46 -1.04 9.16 13.76
C THR A 46 -2.08 8.69 12.74
N HIS A 47 -2.27 7.38 12.63
CA HIS A 47 -3.25 6.76 11.71
C HIS A 47 -3.60 5.34 12.16
N LEU A 48 -4.64 4.75 11.57
CA LEU A 48 -5.21 3.48 12.03
C LEU A 48 -4.52 2.20 11.53
N HIS A 49 -3.39 2.28 10.82
CA HIS A 49 -2.69 1.05 10.44
C HIS A 49 -2.27 0.23 11.68
N PRO A 50 -2.28 -1.11 11.59
CA PRO A 50 -2.01 -1.98 12.75
C PRO A 50 -0.66 -1.71 13.43
N ALA A 51 0.35 -1.32 12.65
CA ALA A 51 1.68 -0.99 13.18
C ALA A 51 1.69 0.25 14.09
N HIS A 52 0.65 1.08 14.06
CA HIS A 52 0.55 2.34 14.82
C HIS A 52 -0.54 2.27 15.87
N ALA A 53 -1.69 1.68 15.54
CA ALA A 53 -2.87 1.63 16.41
C ALA A 53 -3.10 0.26 17.08
N GLY A 54 -2.35 -0.78 16.71
CA GLY A 54 -2.57 -2.16 17.17
C GLY A 54 -2.38 -2.34 18.68
N GLY A 55 -1.54 -1.52 19.31
CA GLY A 55 -1.30 -1.53 20.75
C GLY A 55 -2.35 -0.82 21.59
N LEU A 56 -3.35 -0.16 20.98
CA LEU A 56 -4.39 0.54 21.74
C LEU A 56 -5.20 -0.41 22.64
N ASP A 57 -5.62 -1.57 22.12
CA ASP A 57 -6.42 -2.52 22.90
C ASP A 57 -5.68 -3.02 24.14
N PRO A 58 -4.46 -3.59 24.02
CA PRO A 58 -3.76 -4.06 25.21
C PRO A 58 -3.32 -2.91 26.13
N LEU A 59 -2.95 -1.73 25.62
CA LEU A 59 -2.64 -0.55 26.47
C LEU A 59 -3.87 -0.03 27.22
N SER A 60 -5.08 -0.18 26.67
CA SER A 60 -6.32 0.23 27.33
C SER A 60 -6.67 -0.65 28.55
N ARG A 61 -6.12 -1.87 28.60
CA ARG A 61 -6.31 -2.83 29.70
C ARG A 61 -5.28 -2.68 30.82
N VAL A 62 -4.25 -1.86 30.59
CA VAL A 62 -3.23 -1.58 31.61
C VAL A 62 -3.81 -0.66 32.67
N THR A 63 -3.56 -0.98 33.94
CA THR A 63 -3.84 -0.08 35.06
C THR A 63 -2.75 0.99 35.13
N TRP A 64 -3.10 2.21 34.70
CA TRP A 64 -2.21 3.36 34.73
C TRP A 64 -2.36 4.17 36.01
N VAL A 65 -1.29 4.84 36.44
CA VAL A 65 -1.34 5.78 37.56
C VAL A 65 -2.24 6.98 37.26
N SER A 66 -2.21 7.49 36.02
CA SER A 66 -2.87 8.73 35.60
C SER A 66 -3.95 8.56 34.52
N SER A 67 -4.35 7.32 34.18
CA SER A 67 -5.40 7.01 33.19
C SER A 67 -5.31 7.83 31.89
N PRO A 68 -4.41 7.49 30.95
CA PRO A 68 -4.12 8.32 29.80
C PRO A 68 -5.34 8.50 28.88
N THR A 69 -5.52 9.72 28.38
CA THR A 69 -6.53 10.01 27.35
C THR A 69 -6.02 9.56 25.99
N ILE A 70 -6.78 8.69 25.32
CA ILE A 70 -6.50 8.27 23.94
C ILE A 70 -7.09 9.32 22.99
N MET A 71 -6.31 9.77 22.01
CA MET A 71 -6.70 10.81 21.05
C MET A 71 -6.30 10.44 19.62
N LYS A 72 -7.19 10.71 18.65
CA LYS A 72 -6.98 10.36 17.25
C LYS A 72 -7.81 11.25 16.31
N HIS A 73 -7.27 11.59 15.14
CA HIS A 73 -8.03 12.31 14.12
C HIS A 73 -9.00 11.42 13.33
N GLY A 74 -10.16 12.00 12.98
CA GLY A 74 -11.22 11.30 12.27
C GLY A 74 -12.07 10.43 13.19
N HIS A 75 -13.25 10.04 12.70
CA HIS A 75 -14.13 9.11 13.37
C HIS A 75 -14.11 7.81 12.57
N SER A 76 -13.88 6.68 13.24
CA SER A 76 -13.86 5.33 12.64
C SER A 76 -15.11 5.11 11.75
N PRO A 77 -14.95 4.96 10.42
CA PRO A 77 -16.00 4.41 9.59
C PRO A 77 -15.54 3.02 9.15
N ARG A 78 -16.11 1.96 9.75
CA ARG A 78 -16.14 0.57 9.25
C ARG A 78 -14.86 0.10 8.52
N GLY A 79 -13.95 -0.58 9.22
CA GLY A 79 -12.80 -1.23 8.55
C GLY A 79 -11.71 -1.76 9.47
N PHE A 80 -11.61 -1.21 10.69
CA PHE A 80 -10.65 -1.65 11.71
C PHE A 80 -11.38 -2.33 12.88
N PRO A 81 -11.69 -3.64 12.78
CA PRO A 81 -12.53 -4.35 13.76
C PRO A 81 -11.98 -4.29 15.20
N ASN A 82 -10.65 -4.21 15.36
CA ASN A 82 -9.98 -4.22 16.66
C ASN A 82 -10.12 -2.93 17.47
N LEU A 83 -10.68 -1.85 16.90
CA LEU A 83 -10.82 -0.54 17.56
C LEU A 83 -12.26 -0.17 17.91
N THR A 84 -13.21 -1.06 17.65
CA THR A 84 -14.65 -0.79 17.86
C THR A 84 -15.02 -0.63 19.34
N SER A 85 -14.20 -1.13 20.26
CA SER A 85 -14.40 -1.05 21.72
C SER A 85 -13.69 0.11 22.41
N ILE A 86 -12.74 0.78 21.74
CA ILE A 86 -11.88 1.79 22.37
C ILE A 86 -12.42 3.18 22.09
N LYS A 87 -12.82 3.89 23.16
CA LYS A 87 -13.20 5.30 23.07
C LYS A 87 -11.94 6.16 22.97
N TYR A 88 -11.91 7.08 22.01
CA TYR A 88 -10.88 8.09 21.88
C TYR A 88 -11.49 9.47 21.66
N THR A 89 -10.74 10.50 22.04
CA THR A 89 -11.07 11.90 21.78
C THR A 89 -10.66 12.25 20.36
N SER A 90 -11.56 12.87 19.59
CA SER A 90 -11.25 13.26 18.22
C SER A 90 -10.25 14.42 18.19
N LEU A 91 -9.20 14.27 17.39
CA LEU A 91 -8.28 15.35 17.05
C LEU A 91 -8.73 16.01 15.75
N THR A 92 -8.62 17.32 15.66
CA THR A 92 -8.80 18.08 14.43
C THR A 92 -7.53 18.86 14.12
N ASP A 93 -7.43 19.30 12.87
CA ASP A 93 -6.32 20.13 12.42
C ASP A 93 -6.16 21.37 13.32
N GLY A 94 -4.91 21.69 13.67
CA GLY A 94 -4.56 22.87 14.44
C GLY A 94 -4.71 22.76 15.95
N ILE A 95 -5.29 21.67 16.49
CA ILE A 95 -5.36 21.44 17.94
C ILE A 95 -3.95 21.46 18.54
N ILE A 96 -3.83 22.08 19.72
CA ILE A 96 -2.61 22.11 20.51
C ILE A 96 -2.77 21.15 21.69
N ILE A 97 -1.76 20.32 21.91
CA ILE A 97 -1.69 19.34 22.99
C ILE A 97 -0.42 19.61 23.77
N GLN A 98 -0.54 19.71 25.10
CA GLN A 98 0.58 19.98 25.99
C GLN A 98 0.74 18.91 27.07
N THR A 99 1.98 18.74 27.54
CA THR A 99 2.28 18.08 28.81
C THR A 99 1.74 18.90 29.98
N SER A 100 1.54 18.28 31.14
CA SER A 100 0.96 18.96 32.31
C SER A 100 1.77 20.16 32.82
N ASP A 101 3.09 20.15 32.60
CA ASP A 101 4.01 21.25 32.94
C ASP A 101 3.99 22.39 31.89
N GLY A 102 3.38 22.18 30.73
CA GLY A 102 3.34 23.15 29.63
C GLY A 102 4.66 23.27 28.85
N ASP A 103 5.69 22.50 29.21
CA ASP A 103 7.04 22.63 28.63
C ASP A 103 7.16 21.96 27.26
N THR A 104 6.19 21.17 26.84
CA THR A 104 6.21 20.45 25.56
C THR A 104 4.89 20.59 24.84
N THR A 105 4.94 21.06 23.60
CA THR A 105 3.76 21.45 22.82
C THR A 105 3.73 20.75 21.47
N LEU A 106 2.72 19.89 21.28
CA LEU A 106 2.41 19.22 20.03
C LEU A 106 1.23 19.91 19.34
N LYS A 107 1.44 20.44 18.14
CA LYS A 107 0.35 20.91 17.27
C LYS A 107 -0.03 19.84 16.26
N VAL A 108 -1.32 19.53 16.18
CA VAL A 108 -1.89 18.57 15.24
C VAL A 108 -1.93 19.18 13.83
N LEU A 109 -1.44 18.43 12.85
CA LEU A 109 -1.52 18.74 11.44
C LEU A 109 -2.22 17.59 10.72
N HIS A 110 -3.39 17.83 10.14
CA HIS A 110 -4.05 16.86 9.27
C HIS A 110 -3.31 16.78 7.94
N THR A 111 -2.87 15.57 7.62
CA THR A 111 -2.01 15.27 6.47
C THR A 111 -2.52 14.05 5.71
N PRO A 112 -3.73 14.13 5.11
CA PRO A 112 -4.30 13.02 4.37
C PRO A 112 -3.44 12.67 3.14
N GLY A 113 -3.49 11.40 2.74
CA GLY A 113 -2.85 10.93 1.51
C GLY A 113 -2.26 9.53 1.65
N HIS A 114 -1.45 9.32 2.69
CA HIS A 114 -1.05 7.97 3.09
C HIS A 114 -2.28 7.17 3.50
N THR A 115 -3.01 7.69 4.49
CA THR A 115 -4.40 7.34 4.78
C THR A 115 -5.23 8.61 4.92
N ARG A 116 -6.56 8.51 4.77
CA ARG A 116 -7.47 9.65 4.98
C ARG A 116 -7.36 10.28 6.38
N ASP A 117 -7.08 9.46 7.38
CA ASP A 117 -7.05 9.85 8.79
C ASP A 117 -5.64 10.22 9.30
N SER A 118 -4.62 10.20 8.43
CA SER A 118 -3.23 10.49 8.77
C SER A 118 -3.05 11.90 9.35
N ILE A 119 -2.32 12.00 10.46
CA ILE A 119 -1.88 13.25 11.07
C ILE A 119 -0.39 13.23 11.39
N VAL A 120 0.20 14.43 11.33
CA VAL A 120 1.55 14.75 11.81
C VAL A 120 1.43 15.61 13.06
N PHE A 121 2.36 15.44 14.01
CA PHE A 121 2.48 16.32 15.17
C PHE A 121 3.70 17.21 15.04
N ARG A 122 3.52 18.54 15.07
CA ARG A 122 4.62 19.51 15.14
C ARG A 122 5.01 19.70 16.61
N LEU A 123 6.24 19.33 16.95
CA LEU A 123 6.86 19.58 18.25
C LEU A 123 7.52 20.95 18.23
N SER A 124 6.85 21.94 18.79
CA SER A 124 7.18 23.36 18.60
C SER A 124 8.60 23.68 19.05
N GLU A 125 8.99 23.17 20.21
CA GLU A 125 10.23 23.49 20.92
C GLU A 125 11.49 22.91 20.26
N GLU A 126 11.36 21.96 19.33
CA GLU A 126 12.49 21.31 18.65
C GLU A 126 12.59 21.62 17.16
N ASP A 127 11.70 22.46 16.63
CA ASP A 127 11.56 22.61 15.17
C ASP A 127 11.34 21.28 14.44
N ALA A 128 10.66 20.33 15.08
CA ALA A 128 10.56 18.96 14.61
C ALA A 128 9.12 18.51 14.34
N ILE A 129 8.95 17.51 13.51
CA ILE A 129 7.67 16.86 13.20
C ILE A 129 7.72 15.36 13.48
N ILE A 130 6.72 14.81 14.15
CA ILE A 130 6.50 13.36 14.27
C ILE A 130 5.51 12.97 13.19
N THR A 131 5.98 12.22 12.19
CA THR A 131 5.32 12.15 10.89
C THR A 131 4.45 10.91 10.68
N GLY A 132 4.58 9.90 11.55
CA GLY A 132 4.02 8.58 11.30
C GLY A 132 4.44 8.11 9.90
N ASP A 133 3.47 7.63 9.12
CA ASP A 133 3.73 7.15 7.77
C ASP A 133 3.47 8.22 6.68
N THR A 134 3.17 9.47 7.07
CA THR A 134 3.05 10.58 6.09
C THR A 134 4.40 10.87 5.44
N LEU A 135 5.48 10.80 6.20
CA LEU A 135 6.83 11.06 5.70
C LEU A 135 7.78 10.07 6.37
N VAL A 136 8.36 9.17 5.57
CA VAL A 136 9.30 8.15 6.04
C VAL A 136 10.53 8.14 5.12
N PRO A 137 11.74 7.98 5.67
CA PRO A 137 12.94 7.79 4.85
C PRO A 137 12.85 6.46 4.11
N HIS A 138 13.30 6.44 2.85
CA HIS A 138 13.37 5.23 2.05
C HIS A 138 14.53 5.27 1.04
N ASP A 139 15.11 4.09 0.81
CA ASP A 139 16.22 3.89 -0.12
C ASP A 139 15.69 3.53 -1.51
N GLY A 140 15.24 4.54 -2.24
CA GLY A 140 14.81 4.40 -3.65
C GLY A 140 13.30 4.56 -3.85
N ALA A 141 12.79 4.18 -5.02
CA ALA A 141 11.41 4.49 -5.45
C ALA A 141 10.31 3.62 -4.77
N ALA A 142 10.64 2.92 -3.69
CA ALA A 142 9.65 2.27 -2.82
C ALA A 142 8.93 3.33 -1.97
N SER A 143 7.99 4.02 -2.63
CA SER A 143 7.17 5.07 -2.04
C SER A 143 6.36 4.54 -0.84
N VAL A 144 6.05 5.48 0.05
CA VAL A 144 4.92 5.42 0.97
C VAL A 144 3.69 4.84 0.26
N VAL A 145 2.97 3.94 0.94
CA VAL A 145 1.66 3.43 0.51
C VAL A 145 0.68 4.60 0.49
N LEU A 146 0.01 4.88 -0.62
CA LEU A 146 -0.88 6.05 -0.72
C LEU A 146 -2.31 5.65 -1.05
N GLU A 147 -3.28 6.12 -0.25
CA GLU A 147 -4.71 6.09 -0.58
C GLU A 147 -5.12 7.21 -1.53
N ASP A 148 -4.50 8.38 -1.44
CA ASP A 148 -4.81 9.55 -2.28
C ASP A 148 -3.52 10.34 -2.62
N PRO A 149 -3.00 10.22 -3.85
CA PRO A 149 -1.76 10.88 -4.25
C PRO A 149 -1.88 12.41 -4.34
N VAL A 150 -3.08 12.94 -4.61
CA VAL A 150 -3.32 14.39 -4.71
C VAL A 150 -3.32 15.01 -3.33
N ALA A 151 -4.05 14.40 -2.39
CA ALA A 151 -4.06 14.82 -0.99
C ALA A 151 -2.67 14.69 -0.37
N TYR A 152 -1.94 13.61 -0.69
CA TYR A 152 -0.58 13.39 -0.21
C TYR A 152 0.37 14.50 -0.62
N LEU A 153 0.40 14.88 -1.90
CA LEU A 153 1.25 15.97 -2.39
C LEU A 153 0.88 17.31 -1.74
N ALA A 154 -0.40 17.58 -1.52
CA ALA A 154 -0.84 18.77 -0.80
C ALA A 154 -0.36 18.78 0.66
N SER A 155 -0.41 17.62 1.34
CA SER A 155 0.11 17.43 2.70
C SER A 155 1.62 17.68 2.76
N LEU A 156 2.41 17.14 1.83
CA LEU A 156 3.84 17.36 1.77
C LEU A 156 4.19 18.85 1.58
N ARG A 157 3.52 19.55 0.66
CA ARG A 157 3.72 21.00 0.44
C ARG A 157 3.37 21.82 1.67
N ARG A 158 2.33 21.42 2.40
CA ARG A 158 1.97 22.05 3.67
C ARG A 158 3.05 21.86 4.72
N LEU A 159 3.64 20.67 4.82
CA LEU A 159 4.75 20.39 5.74
C LEU A 159 6.02 21.17 5.35
N ASP A 160 6.34 21.25 4.06
CA ASP A 160 7.48 22.02 3.54
C ASP A 160 7.40 23.51 3.96
N ALA A 161 6.21 24.11 3.86
CA ALA A 161 5.97 25.50 4.23
C ALA A 161 6.14 25.79 5.74
N LEU A 162 6.24 24.77 6.59
CA LEU A 162 6.51 24.92 8.03
C LEU A 162 8.00 24.95 8.35
N PHE A 163 8.87 24.69 7.36
CA PHE A 163 10.33 24.61 7.49
C PHE A 163 10.81 23.79 8.70
N PRO A 164 10.31 22.54 8.89
CA PRO A 164 10.80 21.68 9.96
C PRO A 164 12.28 21.34 9.72
N LYS A 165 13.05 21.29 10.81
CA LYS A 165 14.44 20.87 10.80
C LYS A 165 14.57 19.35 10.88
N LEU A 166 13.80 18.73 11.77
CA LEU A 166 13.86 17.31 12.06
C LEU A 166 12.52 16.61 11.82
N ALA A 167 12.58 15.38 11.33
CA ALA A 167 11.44 14.48 11.25
C ALA A 167 11.72 13.23 12.08
N TYR A 168 10.70 12.82 12.83
CA TYR A 168 10.62 11.61 13.62
C TYR A 168 9.61 10.67 12.95
N PRO A 169 10.05 9.81 12.01
CA PRO A 169 9.17 9.02 11.15
C PRO A 169 8.58 7.78 11.83
N GLY A 170 7.54 7.22 11.24
CA GLY A 170 6.96 5.96 11.70
C GLY A 170 7.89 4.76 11.53
N HIS A 171 8.78 4.77 10.53
CA HIS A 171 9.71 3.67 10.23
C HIS A 171 11.03 4.21 9.66
N GLY A 172 12.02 3.33 9.52
CA GLY A 172 13.33 3.65 8.97
C GLY A 172 14.27 4.16 10.06
N ASP A 173 14.85 5.34 9.86
CA ASP A 173 15.71 5.99 10.85
C ASP A 173 14.90 6.72 11.92
N VAL A 174 15.37 6.72 13.17
CA VAL A 174 14.64 7.30 14.31
C VAL A 174 14.39 8.80 14.14
N VAL A 175 15.36 9.50 13.57
CA VAL A 175 15.32 10.94 13.30
C VAL A 175 16.12 11.25 12.04
N VAL A 176 15.59 12.15 11.21
CA VAL A 176 16.20 12.53 9.92
C VAL A 176 16.03 14.02 9.65
N PRO A 177 16.88 14.64 8.82
CA PRO A 177 16.64 16.00 8.32
C PRO A 177 15.31 16.07 7.56
N ALA A 178 14.39 16.92 8.00
CA ALA A 178 13.06 16.97 7.42
C ALA A 178 13.03 17.68 6.06
N THR A 179 13.81 18.75 5.89
CA THR A 179 13.78 19.59 4.69
C THR A 179 14.08 18.78 3.42
N ASP A 180 15.18 18.03 3.42
CA ASP A 180 15.59 17.26 2.23
C ASP A 180 14.66 16.08 1.98
N LEU A 181 14.19 15.43 3.04
CA LEU A 181 13.23 14.34 2.92
C LEU A 181 11.91 14.81 2.30
N ILE A 182 11.35 15.94 2.75
CA ILE A 182 10.11 16.49 2.19
C ILE A 182 10.29 16.86 0.72
N LYS A 183 11.37 17.57 0.36
CA LYS A 183 11.63 17.97 -1.04
C LYS A 183 11.77 16.77 -1.95
N ARG A 184 12.55 15.77 -1.54
CA ARG A 184 12.71 14.52 -2.28
C ARG A 184 11.37 13.82 -2.47
N SER A 185 10.56 13.69 -1.42
CA SER A 185 9.24 13.08 -1.52
C SER A 185 8.29 13.86 -2.44
N ILE A 186 8.35 15.20 -2.44
CA ILE A 186 7.58 16.03 -3.39
C ILE A 186 8.01 15.76 -4.83
N GLU A 187 9.32 15.76 -5.10
CA GLU A 187 9.87 15.51 -6.44
C GLU A 187 9.48 14.12 -6.96
N GLU A 188 9.62 13.08 -6.14
CA GLU A 188 9.26 11.71 -6.50
C GLU A 188 7.77 11.57 -6.83
N GLN A 189 6.89 12.21 -6.04
CA GLN A 189 5.44 12.18 -6.31
C GLN A 189 5.06 12.98 -7.55
N MET A 190 5.79 14.04 -7.88
CA MET A 190 5.57 14.81 -9.11
C MET A 190 6.04 14.05 -10.36
N GLN A 191 7.12 13.28 -10.26
CA GLN A 191 7.69 12.52 -11.38
C GLN A 191 6.97 11.17 -11.64
N LEU A 192 6.38 10.56 -10.61
CA LEU A 192 5.78 9.23 -10.73
C LEU A 192 4.69 9.11 -11.82
N PRO A 193 3.75 10.06 -11.99
CA PRO A 193 2.76 9.99 -13.07
C PRO A 193 3.40 9.96 -14.47
N GLU A 194 4.46 10.72 -14.69
CA GLU A 194 5.19 10.76 -15.96
C GLU A 194 5.89 9.42 -16.22
N ARG A 195 6.58 8.89 -15.21
CA ARG A 195 7.22 7.57 -15.28
C ARG A 195 6.21 6.44 -15.57
N ILE A 196 4.99 6.52 -15.02
CA ILE A 196 3.91 5.58 -15.31
C ILE A 196 3.49 5.66 -16.78
N ILE A 197 3.32 6.87 -17.34
CA ILE A 197 2.96 7.05 -18.75
C ILE A 197 4.09 6.55 -19.67
N GLU A 198 5.34 6.86 -19.36
CA GLU A 198 6.50 6.39 -20.11
C GLU A 198 6.59 4.85 -20.11
N ALA A 199 6.36 4.23 -18.95
CA ALA A 199 6.31 2.78 -18.80
C ALA A 199 5.16 2.15 -19.60
N LEU A 200 4.01 2.82 -19.76
CA LEU A 200 2.94 2.36 -20.64
C LEU A 200 3.32 2.44 -22.12
N CYS A 201 3.83 3.59 -22.56
CA CYS A 201 4.21 3.83 -23.96
C CYS A 201 5.28 2.84 -24.44
N SER A 202 6.33 2.68 -23.66
CA SER A 202 7.46 1.81 -23.99
C SER A 202 7.17 0.32 -23.76
N GLY A 203 5.97 -0.03 -23.25
CA GLY A 203 5.55 -1.41 -22.95
C GLY A 203 4.55 -1.99 -23.96
N GLY A 204 4.40 -1.36 -25.13
CA GLY A 204 3.39 -1.77 -26.12
C GLY A 204 1.98 -1.23 -25.83
N GLY A 205 1.85 -0.28 -24.90
CA GLY A 205 0.62 0.49 -24.67
C GLY A 205 -0.44 -0.20 -23.82
N ILE A 206 -0.21 -1.39 -23.28
CA ILE A 206 -1.13 -2.12 -22.40
C ILE A 206 -0.36 -2.80 -21.26
N MET A 207 -0.65 -2.46 -20.00
CA MET A 207 0.06 -3.04 -18.84
C MET A 207 -0.82 -3.11 -17.58
N ASP A 208 -0.67 -4.15 -16.76
CA ASP A 208 -1.27 -4.18 -15.42
C ASP A 208 -0.37 -3.48 -14.38
N ALA A 209 -0.93 -3.16 -13.21
CA ALA A 209 -0.21 -2.40 -12.19
C ALA A 209 0.99 -3.14 -11.56
N ARG A 210 0.96 -4.48 -11.51
CA ARG A 210 2.09 -5.27 -10.96
C ARG A 210 3.25 -5.27 -11.93
N ASP A 211 2.98 -5.47 -13.21
CA ASP A 211 3.99 -5.36 -14.27
C ASP A 211 4.55 -3.95 -14.37
N MET A 212 3.71 -2.93 -14.20
CA MET A 212 4.14 -1.53 -14.08
C MET A 212 5.13 -1.34 -12.94
N VAL A 213 4.80 -1.85 -11.75
CA VAL A 213 5.71 -1.76 -10.60
C VAL A 213 7.01 -2.49 -10.84
N ARG A 214 6.98 -3.71 -11.39
CA ARG A 214 8.20 -4.47 -11.74
C ARG A 214 9.09 -3.69 -12.68
N ARG A 215 8.51 -2.89 -13.58
CA ARG A 215 9.26 -2.02 -14.47
C ARG A 215 9.80 -0.76 -13.77
N LEU A 216 8.99 -0.13 -12.93
CA LEU A 216 9.37 1.12 -12.24
C LEU A 216 10.44 0.90 -11.17
N ILE A 217 10.42 -0.25 -10.49
CA ILE A 217 11.30 -0.59 -9.37
C ILE A 217 11.75 -2.06 -9.45
N ALA A 218 12.42 -2.42 -10.54
CA ALA A 218 12.86 -3.80 -10.81
C ALA A 218 13.73 -4.39 -9.70
N ASP A 219 14.65 -3.60 -9.15
CA ASP A 219 15.62 -4.05 -8.15
C ASP A 219 15.08 -4.02 -6.71
N ALA A 220 13.86 -3.54 -6.50
CA ALA A 220 13.28 -3.47 -5.17
C ALA A 220 12.85 -4.86 -4.65
N PRO A 221 12.93 -5.11 -3.33
CA PRO A 221 12.41 -6.32 -2.70
C PRO A 221 10.94 -6.56 -3.02
N GLU A 222 10.51 -7.83 -3.01
CA GLU A 222 9.13 -8.20 -3.38
C GLU A 222 8.07 -7.51 -2.51
N GLU A 223 8.30 -7.40 -1.21
CA GLU A 223 7.41 -6.70 -0.30
C GLU A 223 7.24 -5.21 -0.66
N ALA A 224 8.33 -4.54 -1.01
CA ALA A 224 8.29 -3.15 -1.46
C ALA A 224 7.48 -3.00 -2.76
N ARG A 225 7.68 -3.92 -3.72
CA ARG A 225 6.88 -3.95 -4.95
C ARG A 225 5.39 -4.19 -4.68
N ARG A 226 5.07 -5.11 -3.77
CA ARG A 226 3.67 -5.38 -3.37
C ARG A 226 3.01 -4.15 -2.77
N ASN A 227 3.69 -3.49 -1.84
CA ASN A 227 3.16 -2.29 -1.18
C ASN A 227 2.99 -1.13 -2.17
N PHE A 228 3.94 -0.96 -3.09
CA PHE A 228 3.90 0.12 -4.10
C PHE A 228 2.84 -0.09 -5.19
N THR A 229 2.38 -1.32 -5.41
CA THR A 229 1.33 -1.63 -6.42
C THR A 229 0.05 -0.85 -6.17
N GLY A 230 -0.35 -0.68 -4.91
CA GLY A 230 -1.53 0.12 -4.57
C GLY A 230 -1.36 1.60 -4.86
N THR A 231 -0.18 2.16 -4.54
CA THR A 231 0.17 3.55 -4.89
C THR A 231 0.11 3.77 -6.40
N VAL A 232 0.68 2.86 -7.20
CA VAL A 232 0.62 2.94 -8.67
C VAL A 232 -0.83 2.86 -9.17
N LEU A 233 -1.67 2.00 -8.58
CA LEU A 233 -3.10 1.95 -8.92
C LEU A 233 -3.81 3.28 -8.65
N GLN A 234 -3.54 3.94 -7.53
CA GLN A 234 -4.13 5.25 -7.24
C GLN A 234 -3.69 6.33 -8.24
N HIS A 235 -2.41 6.35 -8.62
CA HIS A 235 -1.93 7.24 -9.67
C HIS A 235 -2.58 6.95 -11.04
N LEU A 236 -2.76 5.68 -11.39
CA LEU A 236 -3.46 5.29 -12.63
C LEU A 236 -4.92 5.73 -12.63
N LEU A 237 -5.63 5.59 -11.50
CA LEU A 237 -7.00 6.08 -11.34
C LEU A 237 -7.07 7.61 -11.48
N GLU A 238 -6.11 8.34 -10.93
CA GLU A 238 -6.04 9.79 -11.07
C GLU A 238 -5.72 10.22 -12.52
N LEU A 239 -4.80 9.52 -13.18
CA LEU A 239 -4.49 9.74 -14.59
C LEU A 239 -5.68 9.45 -15.50
N GLU A 240 -6.50 8.44 -15.18
CA GLU A 240 -7.73 8.14 -15.91
C GLU A 240 -8.78 9.24 -15.74
N LYS A 241 -8.98 9.75 -14.52
CA LYS A 241 -9.85 10.92 -14.29
C LYS A 241 -9.43 12.14 -15.10
N ARG A 242 -8.12 12.31 -15.33
CA ARG A 242 -7.53 13.38 -16.16
C ARG A 242 -7.52 13.07 -17.67
N GLY A 243 -8.05 11.92 -18.08
CA GLY A 243 -8.11 11.48 -19.48
C GLY A 243 -6.76 11.16 -20.10
N LYS A 244 -5.73 10.84 -19.30
CA LYS A 244 -4.37 10.51 -19.78
C LYS A 244 -4.19 9.01 -20.04
N VAL A 245 -4.91 8.17 -19.29
CA VAL A 245 -4.92 6.72 -19.46
C VAL A 245 -6.36 6.21 -19.43
N ARG A 246 -6.57 4.97 -19.85
CA ARG A 246 -7.87 4.30 -19.86
C ARG A 246 -7.74 2.89 -19.30
N LYS A 247 -8.66 2.53 -18.41
CA LYS A 247 -8.80 1.16 -17.89
C LYS A 247 -9.44 0.24 -18.93
N ARG A 248 -8.90 -0.96 -19.09
CA ARG A 248 -9.51 -2.06 -19.87
C ARG A 248 -9.64 -3.30 -19.00
N SER A 249 -10.84 -3.85 -18.97
CA SER A 249 -11.09 -5.15 -18.32
C SER A 249 -10.65 -6.26 -19.25
N VAL A 250 -9.76 -7.13 -18.78
CA VAL A 250 -9.36 -8.35 -19.49
C VAL A 250 -9.95 -9.54 -18.74
N PRO A 251 -10.50 -10.57 -19.42
CA PRO A 251 -10.83 -11.82 -18.75
C PRO A 251 -9.59 -12.33 -18.02
N LYS A 252 -9.72 -12.71 -16.74
CA LYS A 252 -8.60 -13.24 -15.94
C LYS A 252 -7.82 -14.25 -16.76
N ARG A 253 -6.50 -14.06 -16.94
CA ARG A 253 -5.61 -15.12 -17.39
C ARG A 253 -5.80 -16.29 -16.42
N VAL A 254 -6.43 -17.35 -16.91
CA VAL A 254 -6.23 -18.67 -16.31
C VAL A 254 -4.72 -18.93 -16.44
N PRO A 255 -3.99 -19.21 -15.35
CA PRO A 255 -2.57 -19.49 -15.45
C PRO A 255 -2.35 -20.55 -16.52
N SER A 256 -1.48 -20.26 -17.49
CA SER A 256 -0.97 -21.24 -18.43
C SER A 256 -0.05 -22.20 -17.67
N ALA A 257 -0.64 -23.05 -16.84
CA ALA A 257 0.05 -24.18 -16.28
C ALA A 257 0.09 -25.26 -17.39
N ALA A 258 1.27 -25.39 -18.01
CA ALA A 258 1.68 -26.53 -18.83
C ALA A 258 0.75 -26.89 -20.00
N TYR A 259 0.98 -26.25 -21.15
CA TYR A 259 0.97 -27.00 -22.41
C TYR A 259 2.36 -27.64 -22.60
N GLU A 260 2.76 -28.50 -21.67
CA GLU A 260 3.59 -29.64 -22.10
C GLU A 260 2.65 -30.55 -22.91
N GLU A 261 3.15 -31.08 -24.02
CA GLU A 261 2.43 -31.97 -24.94
C GLU A 261 1.59 -33.01 -24.19
N ARG A 262 0.28 -32.75 -24.04
CA ARG A 262 -0.66 -33.72 -23.50
C ARG A 262 -1.54 -34.23 -24.63
N ASP A 263 -1.38 -35.53 -24.89
CA ASP A 263 -2.15 -36.33 -25.84
C ASP A 263 -3.67 -36.03 -25.73
N PRO A 264 -4.27 -35.38 -26.75
CA PRO A 264 -5.67 -34.95 -26.74
C PRO A 264 -6.68 -36.08 -26.57
N ASP A 265 -6.25 -37.33 -26.76
CA ASP A 265 -7.11 -38.52 -26.70
C ASP A 265 -7.18 -39.16 -25.30
N ARG A 266 -6.37 -38.71 -24.34
CA ARG A 266 -6.28 -39.33 -23.02
C ARG A 266 -6.94 -38.58 -21.86
N ILE A 267 -7.33 -37.31 -22.05
CA ILE A 267 -7.91 -36.49 -20.97
C ILE A 267 -9.42 -36.41 -21.11
N LYS A 268 -10.16 -37.00 -20.17
CA LYS A 268 -11.63 -36.98 -20.11
C LYS A 268 -12.13 -35.94 -19.09
N GLY A 269 -13.03 -35.06 -19.50
CA GLY A 269 -13.69 -34.09 -18.60
C GLY A 269 -14.88 -34.70 -17.83
N PRO A 270 -15.56 -33.92 -16.96
CA PRO A 270 -16.79 -34.36 -16.30
C PRO A 270 -17.84 -34.70 -17.38
N GLY A 271 -18.19 -35.98 -17.51
CA GLY A 271 -19.01 -36.50 -18.62
C GLY A 271 -18.29 -37.46 -19.57
N GLY A 272 -16.99 -37.73 -19.38
CA GLY A 272 -16.26 -38.80 -20.07
C GLY A 272 -15.75 -38.49 -21.48
N LEU A 273 -15.95 -37.26 -21.97
CA LEU A 273 -15.52 -36.82 -23.31
C LEU A 273 -14.10 -36.28 -23.31
N THR A 274 -13.35 -36.58 -24.37
CA THR A 274 -11.97 -36.09 -24.58
C THR A 274 -11.94 -34.68 -25.17
N LEU A 275 -10.81 -33.98 -25.05
CA LEU A 275 -10.61 -32.65 -25.64
C LEU A 275 -10.79 -32.65 -27.17
N ALA A 276 -10.37 -33.72 -27.85
CA ALA A 276 -10.61 -33.90 -29.27
C ALA A 276 -12.12 -34.01 -29.60
N GLN A 277 -12.87 -34.76 -28.79
CA GLN A 277 -14.32 -34.90 -28.94
C GLN A 277 -15.06 -33.59 -28.67
N VAL A 278 -14.65 -32.83 -27.64
CA VAL A 278 -15.20 -31.49 -27.35
C VAL A 278 -14.88 -30.52 -28.49
N SER A 279 -13.65 -30.51 -29.01
CA SER A 279 -13.28 -29.66 -30.14
C SER A 279 -14.06 -29.99 -31.41
N LYS A 280 -14.38 -31.28 -31.64
CA LYS A 280 -15.21 -31.73 -32.75
C LYS A 280 -16.65 -31.24 -32.60
N LEU A 281 -17.26 -31.40 -31.41
CA LEU A 281 -18.61 -30.93 -31.11
C LEU A 281 -18.74 -29.40 -31.22
N VAL A 282 -17.73 -28.65 -30.76
CA VAL A 282 -17.72 -27.18 -30.91
C VAL A 282 -17.62 -26.77 -32.38
N LYS A 283 -16.81 -27.46 -33.20
CA LYS A 283 -16.75 -27.20 -34.65
C LYS A 283 -18.06 -27.56 -35.36
N GLU A 284 -18.69 -28.67 -34.99
CA GLU A 284 -19.99 -29.09 -35.54
C GLU A 284 -21.13 -28.15 -35.11
N SER A 285 -21.10 -27.63 -33.87
CA SER A 285 -22.03 -26.61 -33.40
C SER A 285 -21.84 -25.30 -34.15
N ARG A 286 -20.60 -24.83 -34.29
CA ARG A 286 -20.30 -23.61 -35.06
C ARG A 286 -20.67 -23.73 -36.53
N ALA A 287 -20.45 -24.90 -37.14
CA ALA A 287 -20.88 -25.15 -38.52
C ALA A 287 -22.41 -25.19 -38.68
N LYS A 288 -23.16 -25.55 -37.62
CA LYS A 288 -24.63 -25.40 -37.58
C LYS A 288 -25.03 -23.93 -37.41
N ASP A 289 -24.38 -23.20 -36.52
CA ASP A 289 -24.65 -21.78 -36.27
C ASP A 289 -24.32 -20.91 -37.49
N ASP A 290 -23.21 -21.18 -38.19
CA ASP A 290 -22.84 -20.48 -39.43
C ASP A 290 -23.86 -20.74 -40.56
N LYS A 291 -24.50 -21.92 -40.59
CA LYS A 291 -25.60 -22.24 -41.51
C LYS A 291 -26.93 -21.56 -41.15
N VAL A 292 -27.19 -21.30 -39.87
CA VAL A 292 -28.42 -20.68 -39.38
C VAL A 292 -28.34 -19.15 -39.43
N TYR A 293 -27.16 -18.57 -39.21
CA TYR A 293 -26.97 -17.12 -39.07
C TYR A 293 -26.12 -16.47 -40.18
N GLY A 294 -25.65 -17.24 -41.17
CA GLY A 294 -25.04 -16.68 -42.40
C GLY A 294 -23.71 -15.94 -42.20
N LEU A 295 -22.98 -16.22 -41.13
CA LEU A 295 -21.70 -15.55 -40.83
C LEU A 295 -20.56 -16.15 -41.67
N LYS A 296 -19.82 -15.30 -42.40
CA LYS A 296 -18.65 -15.73 -43.19
C LYS A 296 -17.37 -15.77 -42.32
N PRO A 297 -16.47 -16.77 -42.51
CA PRO A 297 -15.24 -16.85 -41.74
C PRO A 297 -14.25 -15.74 -42.08
N VAL A 298 -13.55 -15.21 -41.06
CA VAL A 298 -12.45 -14.25 -41.20
C VAL A 298 -11.15 -15.03 -41.49
N GLU A 299 -10.49 -14.75 -42.62
CA GLU A 299 -9.19 -15.33 -42.98
C GLU A 299 -8.08 -14.81 -42.06
N LYS A 300 -7.25 -15.70 -41.52
CA LYS A 300 -6.02 -15.37 -40.78
C LYS A 300 -4.82 -15.41 -41.73
N SER A 301 -4.11 -14.30 -41.82
CA SER A 301 -2.81 -14.19 -42.50
C SER A 301 -1.72 -14.96 -41.74
N GLN A 302 -1.00 -15.81 -42.46
CA GLN A 302 0.16 -16.57 -41.98
C GLN A 302 1.42 -15.71 -41.96
N GLU A 303 2.12 -15.62 -40.84
CA GLU A 303 3.56 -15.30 -40.82
C GLU A 303 4.33 -16.49 -40.24
N LYS A 304 5.32 -16.93 -41.02
CA LYS A 304 6.14 -18.13 -40.80
C LYS A 304 7.19 -17.90 -39.71
N GLY A 305 7.33 -18.88 -38.81
CA GLY A 305 8.41 -18.96 -37.84
C GLY A 305 9.77 -19.19 -38.50
N LYS A 306 10.82 -18.70 -37.82
CA LYS A 306 12.21 -19.13 -37.99
C LYS A 306 12.64 -19.86 -36.72
N ASP A 307 13.13 -21.07 -36.91
CA ASP A 307 13.77 -21.92 -35.90
C ASP A 307 15.04 -21.28 -35.34
N PHE A 308 15.26 -21.44 -34.03
CA PHE A 308 16.60 -21.54 -33.46
C PHE A 308 16.58 -22.59 -32.34
N SER A 309 17.19 -23.73 -32.65
CA SER A 309 17.58 -24.78 -31.71
C SER A 309 18.78 -24.33 -30.88
N GLY A 310 18.70 -24.51 -29.56
CA GLY A 310 19.81 -24.29 -28.64
C GLY A 310 19.40 -24.61 -27.21
N ALA A 311 19.43 -25.89 -26.86
CA ALA A 311 19.23 -26.37 -25.51
C ALA A 311 20.55 -26.28 -24.73
N GLU A 312 20.53 -25.65 -23.56
CA GLU A 312 21.39 -26.04 -22.44
C GLU A 312 20.56 -26.16 -21.16
N SER A 313 20.79 -27.29 -20.51
CA SER A 313 20.12 -27.83 -19.35
C SER A 313 20.37 -27.01 -18.08
N GLY A 314 19.29 -26.57 -17.42
CA GLY A 314 19.32 -25.92 -16.11
C GLY A 314 18.25 -26.50 -15.19
N LYS A 315 18.72 -27.22 -14.17
CA LYS A 315 18.02 -27.89 -13.06
C LYS A 315 16.59 -27.42 -12.73
N SER A 316 15.71 -28.42 -12.63
CA SER A 316 14.36 -28.37 -12.09
C SER A 316 14.30 -27.73 -10.69
N GLY A 317 13.93 -26.46 -10.62
CA GLY A 317 13.35 -25.84 -9.43
C GLY A 317 11.85 -26.02 -9.47
N LYS A 318 11.26 -26.68 -8.45
CA LYS A 318 9.81 -26.71 -8.26
C LYS A 318 9.28 -25.26 -8.25
N LEU A 319 8.47 -24.90 -9.26
CA LEU A 319 7.63 -23.71 -9.20
C LEU A 319 6.58 -23.95 -8.11
N GLU A 320 6.80 -23.35 -6.94
CA GLU A 320 5.77 -23.23 -5.92
C GLU A 320 4.54 -22.52 -6.50
N ARG A 321 3.36 -22.93 -6.03
CA ARG A 321 2.06 -22.36 -6.40
C ARG A 321 2.16 -20.83 -6.40
N SER A 322 1.66 -20.19 -7.46
CA SER A 322 1.46 -18.75 -7.50
C SER A 322 0.63 -18.31 -6.29
N GLU A 323 1.28 -17.87 -5.23
CA GLU A 323 0.60 -17.17 -4.16
C GLU A 323 -0.04 -15.95 -4.80
N VAL A 324 -1.35 -15.80 -4.60
CA VAL A 324 -2.04 -14.56 -4.92
C VAL A 324 -1.41 -13.52 -4.00
N VAL A 325 -0.42 -12.78 -4.52
CA VAL A 325 0.23 -11.69 -3.79
C VAL A 325 -0.83 -10.64 -3.49
N GLN A 326 -1.34 -10.64 -2.26
CA GLN A 326 -2.38 -9.74 -1.78
C GLN A 326 -1.85 -8.29 -1.78
N LEU A 327 -2.69 -7.33 -2.15
CA LEU A 327 -2.35 -5.92 -1.99
C LEU A 327 -2.19 -5.57 -0.50
N HIS A 328 -1.48 -4.47 -0.21
CA HIS A 328 -1.45 -3.91 1.12
C HIS A 328 -2.89 -3.72 1.65
N PRO A 329 -3.20 -3.97 2.94
CA PRO A 329 -4.57 -3.90 3.47
C PRO A 329 -5.32 -2.60 3.16
N ALA A 330 -4.63 -1.46 3.10
CA ALA A 330 -5.17 -0.16 2.68
C ALA A 330 -5.79 -0.14 1.27
N HIS A 331 -5.46 -1.14 0.45
CA HIS A 331 -5.87 -1.25 -0.95
C HIS A 331 -6.63 -2.53 -1.25
N ARG A 332 -7.09 -3.27 -0.23
CA ARG A 332 -7.83 -4.51 -0.43
C ARG A 332 -9.09 -4.30 -1.29
N GLU A 333 -9.73 -3.13 -1.20
CA GLU A 333 -10.88 -2.76 -2.03
C GLU A 333 -10.52 -2.50 -3.50
N LEU A 334 -9.24 -2.27 -3.81
CA LEU A 334 -8.75 -2.09 -5.18
C LEU A 334 -8.47 -3.42 -5.87
N GLU A 335 -8.47 -4.57 -5.16
CA GLU A 335 -8.26 -5.88 -5.77
C GLU A 335 -9.39 -6.17 -6.76
N PRO A 336 -9.11 -6.20 -8.06
CA PRO A 336 -10.18 -6.32 -9.04
C PRO A 336 -10.65 -7.78 -9.13
N LEU A 337 -11.97 -7.96 -9.29
CA LEU A 337 -12.57 -9.29 -9.54
C LEU A 337 -12.13 -9.89 -10.90
N VAL A 338 -11.59 -9.06 -11.80
CA VAL A 338 -11.07 -9.36 -13.15
C VAL A 338 -9.67 -8.75 -13.34
N GLU A 339 -8.85 -9.27 -14.25
CA GLU A 339 -7.55 -8.63 -14.53
C GLU A 339 -7.76 -7.28 -15.21
N VAL A 340 -7.08 -6.25 -14.70
CA VAL A 340 -7.18 -4.87 -15.18
C VAL A 340 -5.86 -4.48 -15.82
N VAL A 341 -5.94 -4.00 -17.06
CA VAL A 341 -4.81 -3.39 -17.76
C VAL A 341 -5.13 -1.94 -18.12
N TRP A 342 -4.07 -1.15 -18.31
CA TRP A 342 -4.14 0.28 -18.58
C TRP A 342 -3.48 0.58 -19.92
N SER A 343 -4.03 1.54 -20.67
CA SER A 343 -3.45 2.06 -21.90
C SER A 343 -3.45 3.58 -21.91
N VAL A 344 -2.48 4.21 -22.58
CA VAL A 344 -2.51 5.65 -22.85
C VAL A 344 -3.69 5.98 -23.78
N VAL A 345 -4.29 7.16 -23.61
CA VAL A 345 -5.41 7.66 -24.43
C VAL A 345 -4.91 8.40 -25.66
#